data_AF-A0AAD5VHR6-F1
#
_entry.id   AF-A0AAD5VHR6-F1
#
_cell.length_a   1.000
_cell.length_b   1.000
_cell.length_c   1.000
_cell.angle_alpha   90.00
_cell.angle_beta   90.00
_cell.angle_gamma   90.00
#
_symmetry.space_group_name_H-M   'P 1'
#
loop_
_entity.id
_entity.type
_entity.pdbx_description
1 polymer ?
#
loop_
_entity_poly.entity_id
_entity_poly.type
_entity_poly.pdbx_seq_one_letter_code
_entity_poly.pdbx_strand_id
1 'polypeptide(L)'
;MKAIGWRESLREFVKANPSVEGIPADDKQFFQLYWTKPQVEARADPDLLKATIWLNYLYHDKLKKKSENVDLSVPLTYADRFRIRKAGVKWGVHPPHIDGGSIERWEDPAFRKCFEDILSGRWRQHDPYDLQGRLDARSSLYGRPNQATVFRTFQGWLSMSETGPSQGTLKVFPDVLLSNAYIMLRPFFKPLVPIDSPEIVDPKNWALNLDTAEFPGLWSRDGGWAGPHPTPTSHPHLFLEKTMISVPKVKPGDGVFWHCDVIHSVEEEHTGTEDSAVMYIPAVPLTDKNDDYVRRQMECFLKAQRPPDFPKGDDEARFTGIATANDIVNDLGRRAMGLPIAVV
;
A
#
# COMPACT_ATOMS: atom_id res chain seq x y z
N MET A 1 -21.06 14.35 -1.05
CA MET A 1 -22.12 13.92 -0.10
C MET A 1 -21.85 12.55 0.50
N LYS A 2 -21.62 11.46 -0.27
CA LYS A 2 -21.32 10.11 0.27
C LYS A 2 -20.09 10.04 1.19
N ALA A 3 -18.91 10.49 0.72
CA ALA A 3 -17.66 10.36 1.47
C ALA A 3 -17.65 11.11 2.82
N ILE A 4 -18.33 12.27 2.89
CA ILE A 4 -18.53 12.99 4.17
C ILE A 4 -19.45 12.18 5.09
N GLY A 5 -20.54 11.63 4.56
CA GLY A 5 -21.44 10.75 5.32
C GLY A 5 -20.69 9.54 5.89
N TRP A 6 -19.86 8.88 5.08
CA TRP A 6 -18.99 7.79 5.54
C TRP A 6 -18.06 8.22 6.68
N ARG A 7 -17.46 9.41 6.61
CA ARG A 7 -16.64 9.95 7.71
C ARG A 7 -17.42 10.06 9.01
N GLU A 8 -18.61 10.65 8.97
CA GLU A 8 -19.40 10.86 10.19
C GLU A 8 -19.89 9.51 10.75
N SER A 9 -20.31 8.58 9.89
CA SER A 9 -20.66 7.22 10.32
C SER A 9 -19.49 6.47 10.96
N LEU A 10 -18.25 6.65 10.47
CA LEU A 10 -17.06 6.09 11.12
C LEU A 10 -16.80 6.71 12.50
N ARG A 11 -16.97 8.04 12.64
CA ARG A 11 -16.85 8.71 13.95
C ARG A 11 -17.91 8.22 14.95
N GLU A 12 -19.15 8.06 14.49
CA GLU A 12 -20.24 7.51 15.30
C GLU A 12 -19.96 6.06 15.69
N PHE A 13 -19.48 5.24 14.76
CA PHE A 13 -19.10 3.85 15.02
C PHE A 13 -18.02 3.76 16.11
N VAL A 14 -16.96 4.55 16.01
CA VAL A 14 -15.88 4.59 17.01
C VAL A 14 -16.41 5.07 18.37
N LYS A 15 -17.28 6.09 18.38
CA LYS A 15 -17.90 6.60 19.62
C LYS A 15 -18.78 5.56 20.31
N ALA A 16 -19.54 4.79 19.53
CA ALA A 16 -20.40 3.72 20.04
C ALA A 16 -19.60 2.49 20.53
N ASN A 17 -18.36 2.32 20.07
CA ASN A 17 -17.52 1.16 20.35
C ASN A 17 -16.17 1.59 20.96
N PRO A 18 -16.12 2.02 22.23
CA PRO A 18 -14.92 2.60 22.84
C PRO A 18 -13.71 1.64 22.94
N SER A 19 -13.97 0.32 22.92
CA SER A 19 -12.94 -0.73 22.92
C SER A 19 -12.28 -0.96 21.55
N VAL A 20 -12.64 -0.19 20.51
CA VAL A 20 -11.94 -0.21 19.22
C VAL A 20 -10.45 0.04 19.41
N GLU A 21 -9.61 -0.81 18.84
CA GLU A 21 -8.17 -0.62 18.84
C GLU A 21 -7.76 0.48 17.85
N GLY A 22 -6.81 1.32 18.25
CA GLY A 22 -6.27 2.37 17.40
C GLY A 22 -5.02 2.99 18.00
N ILE A 23 -4.33 3.79 17.18
CA ILE A 23 -3.11 4.48 17.56
C ILE A 23 -3.22 5.99 17.28
N PRO A 24 -2.58 6.84 18.13
CA PRO A 24 -2.07 6.51 19.47
C PRO A 24 -3.20 6.09 20.44
N ALA A 25 -2.86 5.43 21.56
CA ALA A 25 -3.84 4.80 22.46
C ALA A 25 -4.81 5.82 23.11
N ASP A 26 -4.30 6.97 23.53
CA ASP A 26 -5.06 8.02 24.24
C ASP A 26 -5.78 8.99 23.28
N ASP A 27 -5.44 8.96 21.99
CA ASP A 27 -6.05 9.79 20.96
C ASP A 27 -6.08 9.04 19.63
N LYS A 28 -6.95 8.02 19.53
CA LYS A 28 -7.01 7.13 18.38
C LYS A 28 -7.34 7.91 17.11
N GLN A 29 -6.43 7.84 16.15
CA GLN A 29 -6.57 8.50 14.85
C GLN A 29 -6.34 7.54 13.69
N PHE A 30 -5.72 6.38 13.94
CA PHE A 30 -5.61 5.28 12.99
C PHE A 30 -6.23 4.04 13.63
N PHE A 31 -7.21 3.42 12.97
CA PHE A 31 -8.11 2.45 13.60
C PHE A 31 -7.89 1.04 13.03
N GLN A 32 -7.79 0.03 13.91
CA GLN A 32 -7.70 -1.39 13.52
C GLN A 32 -9.11 -1.95 13.25
N LEU A 33 -9.81 -1.34 12.30
CA LEU A 33 -11.16 -1.67 11.87
C LEU A 33 -11.18 -1.94 10.37
N TYR A 34 -11.95 -2.96 9.97
CA TYR A 34 -11.96 -3.46 8.60
C TYR A 34 -13.38 -3.60 8.05
N TRP A 35 -14.38 -3.93 8.88
CA TRP A 35 -15.73 -4.31 8.41
C TRP A 35 -16.82 -3.32 8.81
N THR A 36 -16.47 -2.06 9.09
CA THR A 36 -17.50 -1.04 9.30
C THR A 36 -18.32 -0.84 8.03
N LYS A 37 -19.61 -0.51 8.19
CA LYS A 37 -20.51 -0.25 7.05
C LYS A 37 -19.93 0.75 6.04
N PRO A 38 -19.36 1.90 6.45
CA PRO A 38 -18.73 2.83 5.51
C PRO A 38 -17.56 2.22 4.71
N GLN A 39 -16.71 1.40 5.35
CA GLN A 39 -15.59 0.75 4.66
C GLN A 39 -16.07 -0.28 3.64
N VAL A 40 -17.08 -1.08 3.99
CA VAL A 40 -17.65 -2.10 3.12
C VAL A 40 -18.37 -1.46 1.93
N GLU A 41 -19.19 -0.44 2.18
CA GLU A 41 -19.88 0.30 1.11
C GLU A 41 -18.89 1.01 0.17
N ALA A 42 -17.86 1.66 0.70
CA ALA A 42 -16.90 2.38 -0.12
C ALA A 42 -16.11 1.45 -1.05
N ARG A 43 -15.68 0.28 -0.56
CA ARG A 43 -15.01 -0.73 -1.39
C ARG A 43 -15.92 -1.34 -2.44
N ALA A 44 -17.22 -1.42 -2.15
CA ALA A 44 -18.23 -1.93 -3.06
C ALA A 44 -18.80 -0.84 -4.00
N ASP A 45 -18.39 0.42 -3.88
CA ASP A 45 -18.94 1.50 -4.69
C ASP A 45 -18.56 1.29 -6.18
N PRO A 46 -19.55 1.23 -7.09
CA PRO A 46 -19.28 0.91 -8.50
C PRO A 46 -18.35 1.89 -9.21
N ASP A 47 -18.32 3.16 -8.80
CA ASP A 47 -17.47 4.16 -9.46
C ASP A 47 -16.02 4.04 -8.99
N LEU A 48 -15.81 3.70 -7.71
CA LEU A 48 -14.47 3.36 -7.21
C LEU A 48 -13.93 2.08 -7.87
N LEU A 49 -14.76 1.04 -8.01
CA LEU A 49 -14.36 -0.20 -8.68
C LEU A 49 -14.04 0.01 -10.16
N LYS A 50 -14.77 0.89 -10.87
CA LYS A 50 -14.41 1.27 -12.26
C LYS A 50 -13.07 2.00 -12.32
N ALA A 51 -12.79 2.88 -11.36
CA ALA A 51 -11.51 3.58 -11.29
C ALA A 51 -10.34 2.60 -11.05
N THR A 52 -10.52 1.60 -10.18
CA THR A 52 -9.49 0.57 -9.95
C THR A 52 -9.29 -0.34 -11.16
N ILE A 53 -10.34 -0.67 -11.92
CA ILE A 53 -10.21 -1.36 -13.22
C ILE A 53 -9.36 -0.53 -14.18
N TRP A 54 -9.66 0.76 -14.33
CA TRP A 54 -8.88 1.64 -15.21
C TRP A 54 -7.41 1.69 -14.80
N LEU A 55 -7.12 1.78 -13.49
CA LEU A 55 -5.76 1.73 -12.96
C LEU A 55 -5.07 0.40 -13.27
N ASN A 56 -5.77 -0.73 -13.10
CA ASN A 56 -5.21 -2.05 -13.40
C ASN A 56 -4.71 -2.15 -14.85
N TYR A 57 -5.43 -1.54 -15.80
CA TYR A 57 -5.04 -1.52 -17.21
C TYR A 57 -3.80 -0.68 -17.55
N LEU A 58 -3.24 0.06 -16.59
CA LEU A 58 -1.91 0.67 -16.77
C LEU A 58 -0.81 -0.39 -16.74
N TYR A 59 -1.06 -1.53 -16.09
CA TYR A 59 -0.18 -2.69 -16.16
C TYR A 59 -0.44 -3.50 -17.44
N HIS A 60 0.58 -4.21 -17.88
CA HIS A 60 0.50 -5.03 -19.08
C HIS A 60 1.52 -6.18 -19.04
N ASP A 61 1.34 -7.16 -19.91
CA ASP A 61 2.36 -8.18 -20.16
C ASP A 61 3.35 -7.61 -21.21
N LYS A 62 4.62 -7.42 -20.83
CA LYS A 62 5.64 -6.85 -21.73
C LYS A 62 5.84 -7.69 -23.00
N LEU A 63 5.61 -9.00 -22.95
CA LEU A 63 5.69 -9.90 -24.10
C LEU A 63 4.41 -9.90 -24.94
N LYS A 64 3.40 -9.10 -24.55
CA LYS A 64 2.07 -9.02 -25.16
C LYS A 64 1.38 -10.37 -25.27
N LYS A 65 1.74 -11.30 -24.38
CA LYS A 65 1.05 -12.58 -24.25
C LYS A 65 -0.12 -12.41 -23.32
N LYS A 66 -1.23 -13.09 -23.62
CA LYS A 66 -2.32 -13.16 -22.66
C LYS A 66 -1.87 -14.09 -21.53
N SER A 67 -1.57 -13.53 -20.37
CA SER A 67 -1.37 -14.30 -19.16
C SER A 67 -2.71 -14.94 -18.76
N GLU A 68 -2.77 -16.27 -18.67
CA GLU A 68 -4.04 -17.00 -18.45
C GLU A 68 -4.64 -16.78 -17.06
N ASN A 69 -3.79 -16.42 -16.09
CA ASN A 69 -4.13 -16.36 -14.67
C ASN A 69 -4.27 -14.92 -14.14
N VAL A 70 -4.56 -13.97 -15.02
CA VAL A 70 -4.82 -12.56 -14.66
C VAL A 70 -5.94 -11.98 -15.50
N ASP A 71 -6.86 -11.29 -14.84
CA ASP A 71 -7.91 -10.49 -15.48
C ASP A 71 -7.93 -9.09 -14.86
N LEU A 72 -7.34 -8.12 -15.59
CA LEU A 72 -7.28 -6.72 -15.17
C LEU A 72 -8.66 -6.04 -15.17
N SER A 73 -9.65 -6.63 -15.86
CA SER A 73 -11.02 -6.13 -15.94
C SER A 73 -11.88 -6.49 -14.72
N VAL A 74 -11.44 -7.45 -13.91
CA VAL A 74 -12.18 -7.93 -12.74
C VAL A 74 -11.49 -7.36 -11.48
N PRO A 75 -12.11 -6.37 -10.81
CA PRO A 75 -11.55 -5.82 -9.59
C PRO A 75 -11.87 -6.73 -8.40
N LEU A 76 -10.90 -6.84 -7.50
CA LEU A 76 -11.02 -7.52 -6.22
C LEU A 76 -10.89 -6.52 -5.07
N THR A 77 -11.47 -6.87 -3.92
CA THR A 77 -11.44 -6.04 -2.71
C THR A 77 -10.35 -6.54 -1.76
N TYR A 78 -9.49 -5.63 -1.31
CA TYR A 78 -8.59 -5.85 -0.16
C TYR A 78 -9.05 -4.98 1.01
N ALA A 79 -9.38 -5.61 2.13
CA ALA A 79 -9.83 -4.94 3.33
C ALA A 79 -8.64 -4.38 4.10
N ASP A 80 -8.68 -3.09 4.39
CA ASP A 80 -7.64 -2.39 5.15
C ASP A 80 -8.29 -1.40 6.11
N ARG A 81 -7.50 -0.55 6.73
CA ARG A 81 -7.90 0.32 7.82
C ARG A 81 -8.36 1.67 7.29
N PHE A 82 -8.63 2.58 8.22
CA PHE A 82 -8.83 3.99 7.91
C PHE A 82 -8.11 4.84 8.96
N ARG A 83 -7.92 6.11 8.63
CA ARG A 83 -7.47 7.12 9.60
C ARG A 83 -8.34 8.35 9.56
N ILE A 84 -8.42 9.03 10.70
CA ILE A 84 -8.98 10.36 10.89
C ILE A 84 -7.94 11.12 11.72
N ARG A 85 -6.98 11.74 11.01
CA ARG A 85 -5.86 12.45 11.61
C ARG A 85 -6.27 13.88 11.97
N LYS A 86 -6.11 14.26 13.23
CA LYS A 86 -6.44 15.60 13.73
C LYS A 86 -5.43 16.65 13.27
N ALA A 87 -5.93 17.87 13.06
CA ALA A 87 -5.12 19.06 12.85
C ALA A 87 -4.14 19.31 14.01
N GLY A 88 -2.98 19.90 13.70
CA GLY A 88 -1.98 20.32 14.69
C GLY A 88 -1.12 19.21 15.29
N VAL A 89 -1.35 17.94 14.95
CA VAL A 89 -0.61 16.80 15.50
C VAL A 89 0.55 16.42 14.57
N LYS A 90 1.77 16.36 15.14
CA LYS A 90 2.93 15.80 14.46
C LYS A 90 2.89 14.27 14.50
N TRP A 91 2.99 13.63 13.34
CA TRP A 91 3.09 12.18 13.18
C TRP A 91 4.49 11.82 12.70
N GLY A 92 5.33 11.26 13.57
CA GLY A 92 6.62 10.67 13.18
C GLY A 92 6.49 9.25 12.60
N VAL A 93 5.33 8.92 12.02
CA VAL A 93 5.00 7.58 11.53
C VAL A 93 4.94 7.59 10.01
N HIS A 94 5.42 6.50 9.38
CA HIS A 94 5.51 6.32 7.92
C HIS A 94 6.50 7.27 7.21
N PRO A 95 7.81 7.22 7.56
CA PRO A 95 8.88 7.84 6.78
C PRO A 95 8.98 7.21 5.37
N PRO A 96 9.83 7.71 4.46
CA PRO A 96 9.90 7.21 3.08
C PRO A 96 10.12 5.69 3.00
N HIS A 97 9.19 4.96 2.37
CA HIS A 97 9.25 3.51 2.28
C HIS A 97 8.56 2.99 1.02
N ILE A 98 8.78 1.70 0.74
CA ILE A 98 8.07 0.94 -0.30
C ILE A 98 7.45 -0.28 0.38
N ASP A 99 6.17 -0.54 0.16
CA ASP A 99 5.49 -1.73 0.67
C ASP A 99 5.49 -2.87 -0.36
N GLY A 100 4.70 -3.92 -0.09
CA GLY A 100 4.46 -5.01 -1.04
C GLY A 100 5.65 -5.96 -1.21
N GLY A 101 6.64 -5.88 -0.32
CA GLY A 101 7.83 -6.72 -0.32
C GLY A 101 9.01 -5.99 0.28
N SER A 102 9.78 -6.70 1.10
CA SER A 102 10.99 -6.25 1.77
C SER A 102 12.20 -6.92 1.11
N ILE A 103 12.91 -7.80 1.84
CA ILE A 103 13.98 -8.64 1.29
C ILE A 103 13.49 -9.52 0.15
N GLU A 104 12.18 -9.83 0.10
CA GLU A 104 11.58 -10.70 -0.90
C GLU A 104 11.85 -10.22 -2.34
N ARG A 105 12.06 -8.91 -2.55
CA ARG A 105 12.44 -8.33 -3.85
C ARG A 105 13.75 -8.91 -4.40
N TRP A 106 14.65 -9.35 -3.53
CA TRP A 106 15.90 -10.01 -3.88
C TRP A 106 15.88 -11.51 -3.61
N GLU A 107 15.21 -11.95 -2.53
CA GLU A 107 15.24 -13.34 -2.08
C GLU A 107 14.29 -14.25 -2.86
N ASP A 108 13.06 -13.81 -3.12
CA ASP A 108 12.05 -14.59 -3.83
C ASP A 108 12.41 -14.67 -5.33
N PRO A 109 12.54 -15.87 -5.94
CA PRO A 109 12.90 -15.99 -7.35
C PRO A 109 11.90 -15.32 -8.30
N ALA A 110 10.60 -15.41 -8.02
CA ALA A 110 9.57 -14.81 -8.86
C ALA A 110 9.56 -13.28 -8.73
N PHE A 111 9.65 -12.75 -7.51
CA PHE A 111 9.71 -11.31 -7.29
C PHE A 111 11.00 -10.71 -7.87
N ARG A 112 12.14 -11.35 -7.66
CA ARG A 112 13.43 -10.92 -8.25
C ARG A 112 13.38 -10.84 -9.78
N LYS A 113 12.59 -11.71 -10.42
CA LYS A 113 12.38 -11.67 -11.87
C LYS A 113 11.72 -10.37 -12.33
N CYS A 114 10.88 -9.74 -11.50
CA CYS A 114 10.31 -8.42 -11.80
C CYS A 114 11.40 -7.37 -12.12
N PHE A 115 12.61 -7.55 -11.57
CA PHE A 115 13.73 -6.61 -11.69
C PHE A 115 14.88 -7.19 -12.54
N GLU A 116 14.64 -8.21 -13.37
CA GLU A 116 15.69 -8.91 -14.12
C GLU A 116 16.46 -7.99 -15.08
N ASP A 117 15.78 -7.04 -15.72
CA ASP A 117 16.43 -6.06 -16.60
C ASP A 117 17.37 -5.13 -15.82
N ILE A 118 16.99 -4.76 -14.60
CA ILE A 118 17.87 -3.99 -13.71
C ILE A 118 19.09 -4.81 -13.31
N LEU A 119 18.86 -6.03 -12.80
CA LEU A 119 19.92 -6.88 -12.25
C LEU A 119 20.88 -7.41 -13.34
N SER A 120 20.45 -7.43 -14.61
CA SER A 120 21.30 -7.76 -15.75
C SER A 120 21.97 -6.55 -16.42
N GLY A 121 21.89 -5.37 -15.79
CA GLY A 121 22.57 -4.14 -16.23
C GLY A 121 21.83 -3.35 -17.32
N ARG A 122 20.66 -3.81 -17.77
CA ARG A 122 19.82 -3.16 -18.79
C ARG A 122 18.67 -2.37 -18.16
N TRP A 123 18.91 -1.71 -17.03
CA TRP A 123 17.87 -1.06 -16.22
C TRP A 123 16.95 -0.10 -16.99
N ARG A 124 17.42 0.52 -18.08
CA ARG A 124 16.59 1.38 -18.95
C ARG A 124 15.49 0.63 -19.71
N GLN A 125 15.59 -0.69 -19.80
CA GLN A 125 14.58 -1.58 -20.39
C GLN A 125 13.57 -2.09 -19.35
N HIS A 126 13.82 -1.83 -18.06
CA HIS A 126 12.89 -2.17 -16.98
C HIS A 126 11.58 -1.44 -17.21
N ASP A 127 10.49 -2.20 -17.19
CA ASP A 127 9.15 -1.64 -17.24
C ASP A 127 8.50 -1.85 -15.86
N PRO A 128 8.30 -0.78 -15.07
CA PRO A 128 7.62 -0.87 -13.79
C PRO A 128 6.21 -1.49 -13.91
N TYR A 129 5.54 -1.30 -15.04
CA TYR A 129 4.16 -1.73 -15.27
C TYR A 129 4.06 -3.14 -15.89
N ASP A 130 5.17 -3.85 -16.05
CA ASP A 130 5.14 -5.25 -16.45
C ASP A 130 4.55 -6.13 -15.32
N LEU A 131 3.63 -7.00 -15.70
CA LEU A 131 3.03 -8.00 -14.82
C LEU A 131 3.97 -9.19 -14.56
N GLN A 132 4.93 -9.44 -15.45
CA GLN A 132 5.79 -10.61 -15.34
C GLN A 132 6.58 -10.61 -14.02
N GLY A 133 6.61 -11.77 -13.35
CA GLY A 133 7.21 -11.93 -12.03
C GLY A 133 6.30 -11.48 -10.88
N ARG A 134 5.47 -10.43 -11.06
CA ARG A 134 4.59 -9.91 -10.01
C ARG A 134 3.45 -10.86 -9.66
N LEU A 135 2.96 -11.60 -10.66
CA LEU A 135 1.86 -12.55 -10.51
C LEU A 135 2.23 -13.70 -9.55
N ASP A 136 3.46 -14.19 -9.66
CA ASP A 136 3.97 -15.31 -8.86
C ASP A 136 4.81 -14.85 -7.65
N ALA A 137 5.08 -13.55 -7.53
CA ALA A 137 5.92 -12.97 -6.49
C ALA A 137 5.35 -13.25 -5.09
N ARG A 138 6.19 -13.77 -4.20
CA ARG A 138 5.84 -13.88 -2.78
C ARG A 138 6.32 -12.65 -2.03
N SER A 139 5.40 -11.69 -1.85
CA SER A 139 5.63 -10.45 -1.08
C SER A 139 5.75 -10.65 0.44
N SER A 140 5.48 -11.86 0.95
CA SER A 140 5.63 -12.25 2.35
C SER A 140 6.19 -13.67 2.43
N LEU A 141 7.51 -13.79 2.60
CA LEU A 141 8.16 -15.10 2.80
C LEU A 141 8.09 -15.56 4.25
N TYR A 142 8.09 -14.61 5.18
CA TYR A 142 8.25 -14.84 6.62
C TYR A 142 6.93 -14.74 7.42
N GLY A 143 5.80 -14.48 6.75
CA GLY A 143 4.48 -14.45 7.40
C GLY A 143 4.33 -13.38 8.47
N ARG A 144 5.01 -12.22 8.31
CA ARG A 144 4.95 -11.13 9.27
C ARG A 144 3.57 -10.46 9.27
N PRO A 145 3.06 -10.03 10.43
CA PRO A 145 1.79 -9.31 10.48
C PRO A 145 1.90 -7.93 9.80
N ASN A 146 0.81 -7.45 9.20
CA ASN A 146 0.72 -6.23 8.40
C ASN A 146 1.50 -6.27 7.07
N GLN A 147 1.90 -7.44 6.58
CA GLN A 147 2.51 -7.59 5.27
C GLN A 147 1.45 -8.08 4.27
N ALA A 148 1.18 -7.27 3.24
CA ALA A 148 0.22 -7.64 2.21
C ALA A 148 0.68 -8.90 1.45
N THR A 149 -0.17 -9.91 1.39
CA THR A 149 0.06 -11.14 0.63
C THR A 149 -0.55 -11.11 -0.76
N VAL A 150 -1.35 -10.09 -1.08
CA VAL A 150 -1.91 -9.84 -2.43
C VAL A 150 -0.97 -9.04 -3.33
N PHE A 151 -1.10 -9.21 -4.64
CA PHE A 151 -0.59 -8.27 -5.64
C PHE A 151 -1.56 -7.09 -5.78
N ARG A 152 -1.10 -5.90 -5.38
CA ARG A 152 -1.79 -4.62 -5.60
C ARG A 152 -1.08 -3.93 -6.76
N THR A 153 -1.81 -3.59 -7.82
CA THR A 153 -1.27 -2.76 -8.91
C THR A 153 -0.98 -1.36 -8.39
N PHE A 154 -1.92 -0.80 -7.65
CA PHE A 154 -1.79 0.48 -6.98
C PHE A 154 -2.17 0.33 -5.52
N GLN A 155 -1.37 0.90 -4.65
CA GLN A 155 -1.90 1.31 -3.35
C GLN A 155 -2.81 2.52 -3.56
N GLY A 156 -3.69 2.77 -2.61
CA GLY A 156 -4.58 3.90 -2.73
C GLY A 156 -5.38 4.19 -1.47
N TRP A 157 -5.94 5.38 -1.45
CA TRP A 157 -6.91 5.78 -0.44
C TRP A 157 -8.00 6.67 -1.03
N LEU A 158 -9.18 6.57 -0.43
CA LEU A 158 -10.33 7.43 -0.69
C LEU A 158 -10.38 8.54 0.35
N SER A 159 -10.41 9.80 -0.11
CA SER A 159 -10.52 10.96 0.77
C SER A 159 -11.92 11.09 1.35
N MET A 160 -11.99 11.34 2.65
CA MET A 160 -13.22 11.68 3.36
C MET A 160 -13.21 13.12 3.90
N SER A 161 -12.11 13.85 3.67
CA SER A 161 -11.91 15.23 4.09
C SER A 161 -11.30 16.06 2.96
N GLU A 162 -11.24 17.37 3.16
CA GLU A 162 -10.38 18.24 2.36
C GLU A 162 -8.98 18.23 2.98
N THR A 163 -7.95 17.96 2.18
CA THR A 163 -6.55 17.91 2.66
C THR A 163 -5.61 18.25 1.51
N GLY A 164 -4.55 19.03 1.76
CA GLY A 164 -3.53 19.35 0.77
C GLY A 164 -2.10 19.30 1.31
N PRO A 165 -1.13 19.82 0.55
CA PRO A 165 0.25 19.95 1.02
C PRO A 165 0.33 20.68 2.38
N SER A 166 1.25 20.24 3.23
CA SER A 166 1.44 20.65 4.64
C SER A 166 0.31 20.27 5.61
N GLN A 167 -0.72 19.53 5.15
CA GLN A 167 -1.87 19.14 5.96
C GLN A 167 -1.87 17.65 6.33
N GLY A 168 -0.67 17.08 6.51
CA GLY A 168 -0.53 15.69 6.90
C GLY A 168 -0.85 14.70 5.77
N THR A 169 -0.70 15.13 4.52
CA THR A 169 -1.05 14.33 3.33
C THR A 169 0.06 13.36 2.93
N LEU A 170 -0.15 12.60 1.85
CA LEU A 170 0.83 11.68 1.26
C LEU A 170 1.93 12.46 0.51
N LYS A 171 3.18 12.03 0.64
CA LYS A 171 4.28 12.39 -0.27
C LYS A 171 4.71 11.17 -1.10
N VAL A 172 5.14 11.41 -2.33
CA VAL A 172 5.68 10.39 -3.23
C VAL A 172 6.99 10.85 -3.84
N PHE A 173 7.91 9.92 -4.11
CA PHE A 173 9.02 10.13 -5.03
C PHE A 173 8.53 9.84 -6.46
N PRO A 174 8.43 10.85 -7.34
CA PRO A 174 7.66 10.74 -8.57
C PRO A 174 8.44 10.13 -9.76
N ASP A 175 9.33 9.17 -9.50
CA ASP A 175 10.04 8.43 -10.57
C ASP A 175 10.26 6.97 -10.15
N VAL A 176 9.29 6.13 -10.50
CA VAL A 176 9.30 4.71 -10.14
C VAL A 176 10.37 3.92 -10.88
N LEU A 177 10.74 4.32 -12.10
CA LEU A 177 11.77 3.63 -12.88
C LEU A 177 13.14 3.84 -12.23
N LEU A 178 13.50 5.10 -11.96
CA LEU A 178 14.77 5.42 -11.32
C LEU A 178 14.83 4.89 -9.89
N SER A 179 13.73 4.99 -9.11
CA SER A 179 13.73 4.43 -7.75
C SER A 179 13.89 2.92 -7.76
N ASN A 180 13.21 2.20 -8.67
CA ASN A 180 13.38 0.75 -8.79
C ASN A 180 14.81 0.37 -9.10
N ALA A 181 15.41 1.00 -10.12
CA ALA A 181 16.79 0.74 -10.49
C ALA A 181 17.76 1.01 -9.33
N TYR A 182 17.59 2.16 -8.66
CA TYR A 182 18.45 2.57 -7.56
C TYR A 182 18.32 1.64 -6.35
N ILE A 183 17.10 1.37 -5.90
CA ILE A 183 16.82 0.50 -4.74
C ILE A 183 17.38 -0.90 -5.00
N MET A 184 17.06 -1.51 -6.14
CA MET A 184 17.46 -2.89 -6.43
C MET A 184 18.97 -3.08 -6.57
N LEU A 185 19.67 -2.07 -7.09
CA LEU A 185 21.12 -2.11 -7.23
C LEU A 185 21.87 -1.67 -5.96
N ARG A 186 21.23 -0.92 -5.06
CA ARG A 186 21.88 -0.32 -3.88
C ARG A 186 22.71 -1.30 -3.04
N PRO A 187 22.26 -2.53 -2.74
CA PRO A 187 23.04 -3.50 -1.95
C PRO A 187 24.42 -3.83 -2.56
N PHE A 188 24.54 -3.71 -3.88
CA PHE A 188 25.76 -4.06 -4.60
C PHE A 188 26.77 -2.92 -4.71
N PHE A 189 26.55 -1.78 -4.04
CA PHE A 189 27.48 -0.64 -4.07
C PHE A 189 27.79 -0.13 -2.67
N LYS A 190 29.09 -0.11 -2.32
CA LYS A 190 29.59 0.46 -1.06
C LYS A 190 30.28 1.80 -1.30
N PRO A 191 30.17 2.75 -0.34
CA PRO A 191 30.83 4.04 -0.46
C PRO A 191 32.34 3.89 -0.25
N LEU A 192 33.12 4.73 -0.93
CA LEU A 192 34.58 4.87 -0.77
C LEU A 192 34.97 6.08 0.09
N VAL A 193 33.98 6.91 0.43
CA VAL A 193 34.10 8.09 1.29
C VAL A 193 33.08 7.98 2.42
N PRO A 194 33.25 8.73 3.53
CA PRO A 194 32.22 8.81 4.58
C PRO A 194 30.84 9.19 4.02
N ILE A 195 29.77 8.64 4.57
CA ILE A 195 28.39 8.86 4.08
C ILE A 195 27.96 10.33 4.18
N ASP A 196 28.48 11.06 5.15
CA ASP A 196 28.24 12.50 5.36
C ASP A 196 29.14 13.40 4.49
N SER A 197 30.02 12.82 3.68
CA SER A 197 30.85 13.58 2.74
C SER A 197 29.98 14.27 1.68
N PRO A 198 30.27 15.54 1.32
CA PRO A 198 29.60 16.20 0.21
C PRO A 198 29.85 15.50 -1.14
N GLU A 199 30.89 14.68 -1.24
CA GLU A 199 31.25 13.91 -2.43
C GLU A 199 30.56 12.54 -2.51
N ILE A 200 29.70 12.19 -1.53
CA ILE A 200 29.03 10.89 -1.47
C ILE A 200 28.13 10.60 -2.68
N VAL A 201 27.76 11.63 -3.43
CA VAL A 201 26.88 11.49 -4.61
C VAL A 201 27.65 11.36 -5.93
N ASP A 202 28.97 11.48 -5.91
CA ASP A 202 29.81 11.25 -7.09
C ASP A 202 29.93 9.74 -7.33
N PRO A 203 29.55 9.22 -8.51
CA PRO A 203 29.70 7.79 -8.84
C PRO A 203 31.12 7.23 -8.67
N LYS A 204 32.16 8.06 -8.77
CA LYS A 204 33.57 7.64 -8.56
C LYS A 204 33.85 7.23 -7.12
N ASN A 205 33.03 7.68 -6.17
CA ASN A 205 33.13 7.37 -4.76
C ASN A 205 32.29 6.15 -4.36
N TRP A 206 31.92 5.32 -5.33
CA TRP A 206 31.22 4.05 -5.13
C TRP A 206 31.95 2.91 -5.83
N ALA A 207 32.05 1.79 -5.14
CA ALA A 207 32.60 0.55 -5.71
C ALA A 207 31.59 -0.59 -5.58
N LEU A 208 31.71 -1.56 -6.48
CA LEU A 208 30.94 -2.79 -6.41
C LEU A 208 31.23 -3.50 -5.08
N ASN A 209 30.17 -4.05 -4.48
CA ASN A 209 30.21 -4.79 -3.23
C ASN A 209 29.50 -6.13 -3.45
N LEU A 210 30.28 -7.20 -3.58
CA LEU A 210 29.76 -8.58 -3.70
C LEU A 210 30.12 -9.42 -2.46
N ASP A 211 30.83 -8.84 -1.50
CA ASP A 211 31.46 -9.58 -0.41
C ASP A 211 30.64 -9.55 0.89
N THR A 212 29.58 -8.73 0.95
CA THR A 212 28.75 -8.58 2.15
C THR A 212 27.28 -8.86 1.87
N ALA A 213 26.56 -9.28 2.91
CA ALA A 213 25.11 -9.51 2.88
C ALA A 213 24.33 -8.27 3.37
N GLU A 214 24.84 -7.07 3.09
CA GLU A 214 24.20 -5.82 3.52
C GLU A 214 23.12 -5.38 2.53
N PHE A 215 21.91 -5.16 3.03
CA PHE A 215 20.79 -4.62 2.26
C PHE A 215 20.35 -3.28 2.90
N PRO A 216 20.91 -2.14 2.44
CA PRO A 216 20.62 -0.83 3.02
C PRO A 216 19.12 -0.53 3.08
N GLY A 217 18.65 -0.02 4.21
CA GLY A 217 17.22 0.28 4.41
C GLY A 217 16.35 -0.92 4.75
N LEU A 218 16.93 -2.12 4.92
CA LEU A 218 16.27 -3.29 5.49
C LEU A 218 16.78 -3.58 6.91
N TRP A 219 15.91 -4.13 7.77
CA TRP A 219 16.29 -4.59 9.10
C TRP A 219 15.44 -5.79 9.54
N SER A 220 16.00 -6.62 10.43
CA SER A 220 15.26 -7.76 11.00
C SER A 220 14.13 -7.26 11.90
N ARG A 221 12.94 -7.84 11.72
CA ARG A 221 11.74 -7.50 12.49
C ARG A 221 10.74 -8.65 12.41
N ASP A 222 10.13 -9.01 13.54
CA ASP A 222 9.04 -9.99 13.63
C ASP A 222 9.36 -11.34 12.96
N GLY A 223 10.61 -11.81 13.04
CA GLY A 223 11.06 -13.07 12.45
C GLY A 223 11.32 -13.05 10.94
N GLY A 224 11.27 -11.87 10.31
CA GLY A 224 11.65 -11.65 8.92
C GLY A 224 12.31 -10.28 8.73
N TRP A 225 12.02 -9.59 7.62
CA TRP A 225 12.67 -8.33 7.26
C TRP A 225 11.66 -7.22 7.02
N ALA A 226 11.90 -6.02 7.58
CA ALA A 226 11.16 -4.80 7.27
C ALA A 226 11.93 -3.87 6.32
N GLY A 227 11.22 -2.97 5.65
CA GLY A 227 11.72 -2.10 4.58
C GLY A 227 11.20 -2.50 3.20
N PRO A 228 11.73 -1.92 2.10
CA PRO A 228 12.78 -0.91 2.05
C PRO A 228 12.36 0.43 2.64
N HIS A 229 13.19 0.97 3.53
CA HIS A 229 13.07 2.31 4.09
C HIS A 229 14.30 3.14 3.71
N PRO A 230 14.29 3.82 2.55
CA PRO A 230 15.38 4.68 2.15
C PRO A 230 15.50 5.93 3.04
N THR A 231 16.73 6.24 3.42
CA THR A 231 17.11 7.40 4.24
C THR A 231 18.24 8.17 3.55
N PRO A 232 18.54 9.43 3.93
CA PRO A 232 19.70 10.15 3.39
C PRO A 232 21.01 9.38 3.56
N THR A 233 21.18 8.65 4.66
CA THR A 233 22.38 7.83 4.92
C THR A 233 22.43 6.58 4.03
N SER A 234 21.31 5.86 3.90
CA SER A 234 21.28 4.61 3.15
C SER A 234 21.18 4.82 1.63
N HIS A 235 20.52 5.90 1.20
CA HIS A 235 20.13 6.18 -0.18
C HIS A 235 20.35 7.66 -0.56
N PRO A 236 21.59 8.19 -0.44
CA PRO A 236 21.87 9.63 -0.53
C PRO A 236 21.47 10.27 -1.86
N HIS A 237 21.63 9.56 -2.98
CA HIS A 237 21.33 10.09 -4.32
C HIS A 237 19.85 10.36 -4.57
N LEU A 238 18.94 9.80 -3.75
CA LEU A 238 17.51 10.06 -3.90
C LEU A 238 17.14 11.47 -3.43
N PHE A 239 17.94 12.09 -2.54
CA PHE A 239 17.67 13.40 -1.94
C PHE A 239 16.21 13.57 -1.47
N LEU A 240 15.66 12.56 -0.78
CA LEU A 240 14.21 12.43 -0.50
C LEU A 240 13.60 13.64 0.20
N GLU A 241 14.39 14.37 1.00
CA GLU A 241 13.97 15.62 1.64
C GLU A 241 13.59 16.72 0.63
N LYS A 242 14.17 16.68 -0.58
CA LYS A 242 13.98 17.66 -1.66
C LYS A 242 13.17 17.12 -2.84
N THR A 243 13.18 15.82 -3.07
CA THR A 243 12.61 15.21 -4.29
C THR A 243 11.22 14.59 -4.06
N MET A 244 10.85 14.34 -2.80
CA MET A 244 9.50 13.87 -2.50
C MET A 244 8.51 15.03 -2.57
N ILE A 245 7.44 14.83 -3.34
CA ILE A 245 6.38 15.81 -3.56
C ILE A 245 5.11 15.40 -2.82
N SER A 246 4.42 16.36 -2.23
CA SER A 246 3.10 16.13 -1.62
C SER A 246 2.04 15.99 -2.72
N VAL A 247 1.05 15.13 -2.48
CA VAL A 247 -0.10 15.03 -3.37
C VAL A 247 -0.87 16.35 -3.39
N PRO A 248 -1.53 16.69 -4.52
CA PRO A 248 -2.30 17.92 -4.62
C PRO A 248 -3.46 17.94 -3.62
N LYS A 249 -4.08 19.11 -3.47
CA LYS A 249 -5.27 19.26 -2.64
C LYS A 249 -6.38 18.33 -3.12
N VAL A 250 -6.87 17.49 -2.21
CA VAL A 250 -7.99 16.57 -2.42
C VAL A 250 -9.23 17.03 -1.66
N LYS A 251 -10.40 16.60 -2.14
CA LYS A 251 -11.72 16.80 -1.55
C LYS A 251 -12.36 15.46 -1.19
N PRO A 252 -13.39 15.44 -0.31
CA PRO A 252 -14.12 14.22 -0.01
C PRO A 252 -14.69 13.56 -1.27
N GLY A 253 -14.32 12.31 -1.52
CA GLY A 253 -14.66 11.54 -2.72
C GLY A 253 -13.51 11.36 -3.71
N ASP A 254 -12.44 12.17 -3.61
CA ASP A 254 -11.25 11.99 -4.45
C ASP A 254 -10.50 10.73 -4.03
N GLY A 255 -10.03 9.95 -5.00
CA GLY A 255 -9.14 8.81 -4.81
C GLY A 255 -7.71 9.16 -5.21
N VAL A 256 -6.74 8.81 -4.37
CA VAL A 256 -5.30 8.96 -4.67
C VAL A 256 -4.65 7.60 -4.73
N PHE A 257 -3.94 7.34 -5.82
CA PHE A 257 -3.33 6.05 -6.11
C PHE A 257 -1.86 6.21 -6.51
N TRP A 258 -1.01 5.28 -6.05
CA TRP A 258 0.41 5.23 -6.42
C TRP A 258 0.81 3.79 -6.72
N HIS A 259 1.67 3.65 -7.73
CA HIS A 259 2.18 2.35 -8.17
C HIS A 259 2.84 1.61 -7.01
N CYS A 260 2.71 0.28 -6.96
CA CYS A 260 3.10 -0.54 -5.81
C CYS A 260 4.57 -0.41 -5.38
N ASP A 261 5.47 -0.05 -6.30
CA ASP A 261 6.89 0.20 -6.02
C ASP A 261 7.29 1.66 -5.78
N VAL A 262 6.33 2.60 -5.76
CA VAL A 262 6.64 4.01 -5.51
C VAL A 262 7.06 4.22 -4.05
N ILE A 263 8.21 4.88 -3.87
CA ILE A 263 8.62 5.37 -2.55
C ILE A 263 7.62 6.44 -2.11
N HIS A 264 7.06 6.26 -0.92
CA HIS A 264 6.06 7.17 -0.39
C HIS A 264 6.23 7.35 1.13
N SER A 265 5.70 8.45 1.64
CA SER A 265 5.70 8.77 3.07
C SER A 265 4.47 9.59 3.43
N VAL A 266 4.20 9.76 4.72
CA VAL A 266 3.19 10.71 5.20
C VAL A 266 3.92 11.97 5.68
N GLU A 267 3.36 13.15 5.40
CA GLU A 267 3.90 14.40 5.96
C GLU A 267 3.90 14.35 7.49
N GLU A 268 5.04 14.68 8.10
CA GLU A 268 5.15 14.64 9.55
C GLU A 268 4.22 15.65 10.22
N GLU A 269 4.08 16.84 9.64
CA GLU A 269 3.28 17.93 10.18
C GLU A 269 1.90 17.98 9.53
N HIS A 270 0.90 18.42 10.31
CA HIS A 270 -0.42 18.76 9.80
C HIS A 270 -0.77 20.17 10.29
N THR A 271 -0.47 21.16 9.47
CA THR A 271 -0.67 22.59 9.79
C THR A 271 -2.03 23.12 9.30
N GLY A 272 -2.93 22.23 8.85
CA GLY A 272 -4.30 22.60 8.50
C GLY A 272 -5.18 22.80 9.73
N THR A 273 -6.44 23.15 9.50
CA THR A 273 -7.44 23.40 10.56
C THR A 273 -8.47 22.28 10.71
N GLU A 274 -8.54 21.37 9.73
CA GLU A 274 -9.53 20.29 9.66
C GLU A 274 -8.86 18.92 9.75
N ASP A 275 -9.60 17.89 10.12
CA ASP A 275 -9.11 16.50 10.13
C ASP A 275 -8.74 16.02 8.71
N SER A 276 -7.63 15.28 8.59
CA SER A 276 -7.27 14.50 7.40
C SER A 276 -7.78 13.06 7.55
N ALA A 277 -8.85 12.74 6.84
CA ALA A 277 -9.58 11.49 6.97
C ALA A 277 -9.56 10.70 5.65
N VAL A 278 -9.07 9.46 5.69
CA VAL A 278 -8.97 8.60 4.50
C VAL A 278 -9.28 7.14 4.84
N MET A 279 -9.86 6.41 3.87
CA MET A 279 -9.97 4.95 3.88
C MET A 279 -8.93 4.35 2.93
N TYR A 280 -8.17 3.36 3.37
CA TYR A 280 -7.21 2.68 2.50
C TYR A 280 -7.94 1.67 1.60
N ILE A 281 -7.90 1.91 0.29
CA ILE A 281 -8.57 1.10 -0.73
C ILE A 281 -7.63 1.02 -1.95
N PRO A 282 -6.87 -0.08 -2.11
CA PRO A 282 -5.97 -0.27 -3.24
C PRO A 282 -6.71 -0.71 -4.51
N ALA A 283 -6.01 -0.71 -5.65
CA ALA A 283 -6.43 -1.41 -6.85
C ALA A 283 -5.83 -2.83 -6.84
N VAL A 284 -6.71 -3.83 -6.93
CA VAL A 284 -6.36 -5.26 -6.87
C VAL A 284 -7.03 -5.95 -8.05
N PRO A 285 -6.28 -6.40 -9.08
CA PRO A 285 -6.86 -7.17 -10.18
C PRO A 285 -7.11 -8.62 -9.77
N LEU A 286 -7.95 -9.32 -10.52
CA LEU A 286 -8.08 -10.76 -10.42
C LEU A 286 -6.77 -11.42 -10.87
N THR A 287 -6.18 -12.20 -9.97
CA THR A 287 -5.10 -13.16 -10.21
C THR A 287 -5.38 -14.38 -9.34
N ASP A 288 -4.82 -15.56 -9.65
CA ASP A 288 -5.02 -16.76 -8.81
C ASP A 288 -4.69 -16.48 -7.34
N LYS A 289 -3.55 -15.82 -7.10
CA LYS A 289 -3.09 -15.45 -5.75
C LYS A 289 -4.05 -14.48 -5.04
N ASN A 290 -4.55 -13.47 -5.76
CA ASN A 290 -5.48 -12.50 -5.17
C ASN A 290 -6.85 -13.12 -4.91
N ASP A 291 -7.33 -13.98 -5.81
CA ASP A 291 -8.58 -14.71 -5.67
C ASP A 291 -8.56 -15.63 -4.45
N ASP A 292 -7.47 -16.38 -4.26
CA ASP A 292 -7.26 -17.21 -3.07
C ASP A 292 -7.20 -16.42 -1.76
N TYR A 293 -6.61 -15.22 -1.79
CA TYR A 293 -6.66 -14.32 -0.65
C TYR A 293 -8.09 -13.83 -0.38
N VAL A 294 -8.80 -13.38 -1.42
CA VAL A 294 -10.16 -12.84 -1.29
C VAL A 294 -11.13 -13.89 -0.76
N ARG A 295 -11.01 -15.17 -1.16
CA ARG A 295 -11.80 -16.27 -0.57
C ARG A 295 -11.64 -16.34 0.96
N ARG A 296 -10.40 -16.32 1.45
CA ARG A 296 -10.12 -16.35 2.90
C ARG A 296 -10.57 -15.07 3.59
N GLN A 297 -10.36 -13.92 2.96
CA GLN A 297 -10.84 -12.62 3.47
C GLN A 297 -12.37 -12.61 3.58
N MET A 298 -13.08 -13.16 2.60
CA MET A 298 -14.53 -13.25 2.58
C MET A 298 -15.05 -14.11 3.75
N GLU A 299 -14.39 -15.23 4.05
CA GLU A 299 -14.70 -16.02 5.25
C GLU A 299 -14.49 -15.24 6.56
N CYS A 300 -13.42 -14.43 6.64
CA CYS A 300 -13.20 -13.54 7.78
C CYS A 300 -14.30 -12.48 7.88
N PHE A 301 -14.69 -11.86 6.76
CA PHE A 301 -15.76 -10.86 6.70
C PHE A 301 -17.10 -11.42 7.19
N LEU A 302 -17.49 -12.62 6.73
CA LEU A 302 -18.75 -13.26 7.17
C LEU A 302 -18.79 -13.56 8.68
N LYS A 303 -17.64 -13.70 9.31
CA LYS A 303 -17.48 -13.92 10.75
C LYS A 303 -17.09 -12.65 11.51
N ALA A 304 -16.97 -11.51 10.81
CA ALA A 304 -16.41 -10.25 11.31
C ALA A 304 -15.06 -10.40 12.03
N GLN A 305 -14.20 -11.29 11.54
CA GLN A 305 -12.82 -11.51 12.02
C GLN A 305 -11.84 -10.65 11.24
N ARG A 306 -10.69 -10.30 11.84
CA ARG A 306 -9.67 -9.52 11.14
C ARG A 306 -9.25 -10.19 9.82
N PRO A 307 -8.98 -9.41 8.74
CA PRO A 307 -8.52 -9.98 7.49
C PRO A 307 -7.17 -10.71 7.67
N PRO A 308 -6.86 -11.71 6.81
CA PRO A 308 -5.74 -12.63 7.04
C PRO A 308 -4.35 -12.00 7.19
N ASP A 309 -4.10 -10.83 6.59
CA ASP A 309 -2.79 -10.17 6.59
C ASP A 309 -2.53 -9.29 7.83
N PHE A 310 -3.54 -9.09 8.68
CA PHE A 310 -3.43 -8.21 9.84
C PHE A 310 -3.14 -8.99 11.13
N PRO A 311 -2.56 -8.35 12.16
CA PRO A 311 -2.31 -9.01 13.43
C PRO A 311 -3.57 -9.64 14.00
N LYS A 312 -3.44 -10.86 14.56
CA LYS A 312 -4.50 -11.46 15.36
C LYS A 312 -4.92 -10.49 16.47
N GLY A 313 -6.21 -10.44 16.74
CA GLY A 313 -6.79 -9.65 17.82
C GLY A 313 -8.29 -9.85 17.84
N ASP A 314 -8.99 -8.99 18.58
CA ASP A 314 -10.41 -9.17 18.81
C ASP A 314 -11.22 -9.09 17.50
N ASP A 315 -12.23 -9.95 17.40
CA ASP A 315 -13.20 -9.96 16.32
C ASP A 315 -14.09 -8.71 16.39
N GLU A 316 -14.40 -8.14 15.23
CA GLU A 316 -15.31 -6.99 15.10
C GLU A 316 -16.78 -7.38 15.31
N ALA A 317 -17.09 -8.69 15.38
CA ALA A 317 -18.43 -9.21 15.66
C ALA A 317 -19.06 -8.67 16.96
N ARG A 318 -18.22 -8.25 17.91
CA ARG A 318 -18.67 -7.66 19.19
C ARG A 318 -19.15 -6.21 19.05
N PHE A 319 -18.81 -5.53 17.96
CA PHE A 319 -19.10 -4.12 17.79
C PHE A 319 -20.51 -3.90 17.26
N THR A 320 -21.19 -2.90 17.80
CA THR A 320 -22.53 -2.53 17.34
C THR A 320 -22.43 -1.83 16.00
N GLY A 321 -23.26 -2.24 15.03
CA GLY A 321 -23.34 -1.63 13.70
C GLY A 321 -22.28 -2.14 12.70
N ILE A 322 -21.70 -3.32 12.94
CA ILE A 322 -20.78 -3.94 11.98
C ILE A 322 -21.51 -4.32 10.69
N ALA A 323 -20.83 -4.21 9.55
CA ALA A 323 -21.42 -4.52 8.26
C ALA A 323 -21.64 -6.03 8.09
N THR A 324 -22.56 -6.36 7.20
CA THR A 324 -22.85 -7.73 6.77
C THR A 324 -22.83 -7.82 5.25
N ALA A 325 -22.92 -9.03 4.70
CA ALA A 325 -23.02 -9.23 3.25
C ALA A 325 -24.25 -8.54 2.61
N ASN A 326 -25.26 -8.14 3.40
CA ASN A 326 -26.43 -7.40 2.92
C ASN A 326 -26.13 -5.92 2.65
N ASP A 327 -25.05 -5.37 3.22
CA ASP A 327 -24.62 -3.99 2.96
C ASP A 327 -23.93 -3.84 1.59
N ILE A 328 -23.59 -4.96 0.94
CA ILE A 328 -23.06 -4.99 -0.44
C ILE A 328 -24.21 -5.28 -1.40
N VAL A 329 -24.82 -4.20 -1.91
CA VAL A 329 -26.09 -4.24 -2.65
C VAL A 329 -25.95 -4.44 -4.16
N ASN A 330 -24.75 -4.35 -4.73
CA ASN A 330 -24.52 -4.46 -6.18
C ASN A 330 -23.60 -5.65 -6.52
N ASP A 331 -23.87 -6.28 -7.66
CA ASP A 331 -23.17 -7.51 -8.07
C ASP A 331 -21.66 -7.32 -8.28
N LEU A 332 -21.24 -6.13 -8.75
CA LEU A 332 -19.82 -5.84 -8.95
C LEU A 332 -19.07 -5.84 -7.61
N GLY A 333 -19.61 -5.18 -6.60
CA GLY A 333 -19.06 -5.17 -5.23
C GLY A 333 -19.13 -6.56 -4.57
N ARG A 334 -20.20 -7.32 -4.79
CA ARG A 334 -20.31 -8.70 -4.29
C ARG A 334 -19.22 -9.58 -4.90
N ARG A 335 -19.06 -9.54 -6.22
CA ARG A 335 -18.00 -10.27 -6.93
C ARG A 335 -16.61 -9.85 -6.45
N ALA A 336 -16.37 -8.55 -6.28
CA ALA A 336 -15.08 -8.03 -5.80
C ALA A 336 -14.74 -8.51 -4.37
N MET A 337 -15.73 -8.73 -3.51
CA MET A 337 -15.57 -9.30 -2.17
C MET A 337 -15.56 -10.84 -2.16
N GLY A 338 -15.66 -11.50 -3.32
CA GLY A 338 -15.75 -12.97 -3.39
C GLY A 338 -17.09 -13.54 -2.91
N LEU A 339 -18.14 -12.71 -2.82
CA LEU A 339 -19.48 -13.14 -2.45
C LEU A 339 -20.26 -13.66 -3.67
N PRO A 340 -21.22 -14.59 -3.46
CA PRO A 340 -22.10 -15.01 -4.53
C PRO A 340 -22.96 -13.85 -5.02
N ILE A 341 -23.11 -13.75 -6.34
CA ILE A 341 -24.04 -12.84 -7.02
C ILE A 341 -25.37 -13.59 -7.27
N ALA A 342 -26.48 -12.86 -7.32
CA ALA A 342 -27.74 -13.47 -7.73
C ALA A 342 -27.62 -13.82 -9.23
N VAL A 343 -27.78 -15.11 -9.56
CA VAL A 343 -27.97 -15.50 -10.96
C VAL A 343 -29.41 -15.16 -11.30
N VAL A 344 -29.62 -14.08 -12.04
CA VAL A 344 -30.94 -13.70 -12.57
C VAL A 344 -31.23 -14.49 -13.84
#